data_AF-G8Y812-F1
#
_entry.id   AF-G8Y812-F1
#
_cell.length_a   1.000
_cell.length_b   1.000
_cell.length_c   1.000
_cell.angle_alpha   90.00
_cell.angle_beta   90.00
_cell.angle_gamma   90.00
#
_symmetry.space_group_name_H-M   'P 1'
#
loop_
_entity.id
_entity.type
_entity.pdbx_description
1 polymer ?
#
loop_
_entity_poly.entity_id
_entity_poly.type
_entity_poly.pdbx_seq_one_letter_code
_entity_poly.pdbx_strand_id
1 'polypeptide(L)' 'MSEYTFPEIPAQQELDEHNVPFANRDHCAAHLITYYKCLDKGTSFCTKPKDEFYKCQYFSLKNRLAQAKH' A
#
# COMPACT_ATOMS: atom_id res chain seq x y z
N MET A 1 1.09 4.62 21.87
CA MET A 1 1.52 4.05 20.55
C MET A 1 0.83 4.90 19.50
N SER A 2 1.55 5.54 18.59
CA SER A 2 0.88 6.29 17.50
C SER A 2 0.04 5.31 16.70
N GLU A 3 -1.26 5.55 16.61
CA GLU A 3 -2.15 4.80 15.72
C GLU A 3 -1.70 5.09 14.28
N TYR A 4 -1.46 4.03 13.51
CA TYR A 4 -1.12 4.18 12.10
C TYR A 4 -2.40 4.50 11.33
N THR A 5 -2.44 5.66 10.68
CA THR A 5 -3.56 6.06 9.82
C THR A 5 -3.37 5.46 8.44
N PHE A 6 -4.29 4.59 8.06
CA PHE A 6 -4.33 4.01 6.72
C PHE A 6 -4.75 5.06 5.69
N PRO A 7 -4.21 5.02 4.45
CA PRO A 7 -4.72 5.83 3.37
C PRO A 7 -6.15 5.43 2.99
N GLU A 8 -6.84 6.35 2.32
CA GLU A 8 -8.08 6.01 1.62
C GLU A 8 -7.79 5.04 0.48
N ILE A 9 -8.73 4.12 0.26
CA ILE A 9 -8.64 3.18 -0.86
C ILE A 9 -8.84 4.00 -2.14
N PRO A 10 -7.91 3.93 -3.12
CA PRO A 10 -8.07 4.57 -4.41
C PRO A 10 -9.36 4.15 -5.10
N ALA A 11 -9.88 5.02 -5.98
CA ALA A 11 -11.05 4.69 -6.77
C ALA A 11 -10.79 3.44 -7.64
N GLN A 12 -11.83 2.65 -7.88
CA GLN A 12 -11.75 1.43 -8.69
C GLN A 12 -11.07 1.67 -10.05
N GLN A 13 -11.39 2.79 -10.70
CA GLN A 13 -10.77 3.20 -11.97
C GLN A 13 -9.24 3.37 -11.83
N GLU A 14 -8.75 4.02 -10.78
CA GLU A 14 -7.31 4.23 -10.57
C GLU A 14 -6.59 2.90 -10.29
N LEU A 15 -7.25 1.97 -9.57
CA LEU A 15 -6.71 0.62 -9.33
C LEU A 15 -6.55 -0.17 -10.64
N ASP A 16 -7.50 -0.01 -11.56
CA ASP A 16 -7.49 -0.66 -12.87
C ASP A 16 -6.42 -0.02 -13.79
N GLU A 17 -6.33 1.31 -13.84
CA GLU A 17 -5.33 2.05 -14.63
C GLU A 17 -3.89 1.68 -14.26
N HIS A 18 -3.62 1.46 -12.96
CA HIS A 18 -2.30 1.08 -12.46
C HIS A 18 -2.07 -0.43 -12.35
N ASN A 19 -2.97 -1.25 -12.91
CA ASN A 19 -2.89 -2.71 -12.89
C ASN A 19 -2.62 -3.27 -11.47
N VAL A 20 -3.27 -2.71 -10.46
CA VAL A 20 -3.08 -3.13 -9.06
C VAL A 20 -3.62 -4.56 -8.89
N PRO A 21 -2.78 -5.54 -8.47
CA PRO A 21 -3.23 -6.90 -8.23
C PRO A 21 -4.37 -6.95 -7.23
N PHE A 22 -5.36 -7.82 -7.45
CA PHE A 22 -6.54 -7.91 -6.59
C PHE A 22 -6.20 -8.08 -5.10
N ALA A 23 -5.16 -8.86 -4.79
CA ALA A 23 -4.67 -9.07 -3.42
C ALA A 23 -4.12 -7.79 -2.74
N ASN A 24 -3.83 -6.74 -3.51
CA ASN A 24 -3.30 -5.47 -3.04
C ASN A 24 -4.29 -4.30 -3.25
N ARG A 25 -5.55 -4.57 -3.60
CA ARG A 25 -6.63 -3.57 -3.66
C ARG A 25 -7.22 -3.30 -2.27
N ASP A 26 -6.33 -2.99 -1.34
CA ASP A 26 -6.63 -2.66 0.05
C ASP A 26 -6.29 -1.20 0.35
N HIS A 27 -6.35 -0.81 1.62
CA HIS A 27 -5.94 0.53 2.07
C HIS A 27 -4.49 0.91 1.69
N CYS A 28 -3.63 -0.07 1.43
CA CYS A 28 -2.22 0.17 1.07
C CYS A 28 -2.01 0.35 -0.45
N ALA A 29 -3.06 0.19 -1.27
CA ALA A 29 -2.99 0.33 -2.72
C ALA A 29 -2.48 1.72 -3.15
N ALA A 30 -2.83 2.78 -2.42
CA ALA A 30 -2.36 4.15 -2.71
C ALA A 30 -0.82 4.26 -2.69
N HIS A 31 -0.17 3.58 -1.73
CA HIS A 31 1.28 3.52 -1.65
C HIS A 31 1.89 2.66 -2.76
N LEU A 32 1.21 1.56 -3.14
CA LEU A 32 1.66 0.71 -4.25
C LEU A 32 1.63 1.45 -5.58
N ILE A 33 0.56 2.21 -5.86
CA ILE A 33 0.46 3.07 -7.03
C ILE A 33 1.59 4.11 -7.05
N THR A 34 1.90 4.71 -5.90
CA THR A 34 3.03 5.65 -5.78
C THR A 34 4.36 4.98 -6.09
N TYR A 35 4.54 3.74 -5.65
CA TYR A 35 5.73 2.94 -5.96
C TYR A 35 5.82 2.63 -7.46
N TYR A 36 4.74 2.21 -8.10
CA TYR A 36 4.71 1.96 -9.55
C TYR A 36 5.00 3.23 -10.36
N LYS A 37 4.37 4.35 -10.02
CA LYS A 37 4.66 5.68 -10.62
C LYS A 37 6.13 6.08 -10.50
N CYS A 38 6.83 5.62 -9.47
CA CYS A 38 8.27 5.84 -9.32
C CYS A 38 9.08 4.91 -10.24
N LEU A 39 8.72 3.63 -10.32
CA LEU A 39 9.38 2.66 -11.21
C LEU A 39 9.25 3.04 -12.68
N ASP A 40 8.08 3.56 -13.09
CA ASP A 40 7.82 4.01 -14.47
C ASP A 40 8.74 5.14 -14.93
N LYS A 41 9.34 5.90 -14.00
CA LYS A 41 10.33 6.93 -14.31
C LYS A 41 11.71 6.35 -14.68
N GLY A 42 11.85 5.03 -14.70
CA GLY A 42 13.10 4.34 -15.01
C GLY A 42 14.15 4.43 -13.89
N THR A 43 13.77 4.90 -12.70
CA THR A 43 14.70 5.06 -11.58
C THR A 43 14.67 3.83 -10.69
N SER A 44 15.82 3.18 -10.49
CA SER A 44 15.98 2.04 -9.57
C SER A 44 15.97 2.44 -8.08
N PHE A 45 15.90 3.74 -7.76
CA PHE A 45 15.97 4.28 -6.40
C PHE A 45 14.60 4.62 -5.80
N CYS A 46 13.62 3.72 -5.94
CA CYS A 46 12.26 3.89 -5.41
C CYS A 46 12.10 3.36 -3.97
N THR A 47 13.15 3.40 -3.16
CA THR A 47 13.17 2.83 -1.79
C THR A 47 12.14 3.47 -0.89
N LYS A 48 12.01 4.80 -0.91
CA LYS A 48 11.05 5.52 -0.06
C LYS A 48 9.59 5.10 -0.31
N PRO A 49 9.05 5.16 -1.54
CA PRO A 49 7.67 4.72 -1.78
C PRO A 49 7.47 3.21 -1.57
N LYS A 50 8.51 2.39 -1.82
CA LYS A 50 8.51 0.97 -1.49
C LYS A 50 8.34 0.74 0.02
N ASP A 51 9.12 1.44 0.84
CA ASP A 51 9.10 1.30 2.29
C ASP A 51 7.75 1.74 2.88
N GLU A 52 7.14 2.81 2.35
CA GLU A 52 5.80 3.23 2.78
C GLU A 52 4.73 2.16 2.47
N PHE A 53 4.81 1.52 1.30
CA PHE A 53 3.91 0.40 0.96
C PHE A 53 4.06 -0.76 1.95
N TYR A 54 5.29 -1.22 2.23
CA TYR A 54 5.52 -2.33 3.15
C TYR A 54 5.21 -1.98 4.61
N LYS A 55 5.43 -0.73 5.01
CA LYS A 55 5.03 -0.23 6.33
C LYS A 55 3.52 -0.30 6.50
N CYS A 56 2.75 0.12 5.49
CA CYS A 56 1.30 -0.02 5.50
C CYS A 56 0.86 -1.49 5.64
N GLN A 57 1.45 -2.38 4.84
CA GLN A 57 1.17 -3.82 4.89
C GLN A 57 1.50 -4.43 6.27
N TYR A 58 2.60 -4.00 6.89
CA TYR A 58 2.96 -4.40 8.25
C TYR A 58 1.89 -4.01 9.27
N PHE A 59 1.41 -2.76 9.25
CA PHE A 59 0.35 -2.33 10.17
C PHE A 59 -0.99 -3.03 9.89
N SER A 60 -1.34 -3.25 8.62
CA SER A 60 -2.52 -4.03 8.21
C SER A 60 -2.48 -5.45 8.79
N LEU A 61 -1.34 -6.14 8.63
CA LEU A 61 -1.13 -7.47 9.20
C LEU A 61 -1.19 -7.45 10.73
N LYS A 62 -0.54 -6.48 11.38
CA LYS A 62 -0.55 -6.34 12.84
C LYS A 62 -1.98 -6.17 13.38
N ASN A 63 -2.82 -5.39 12.71
CA ASN A 63 -4.22 -5.21 13.08
C ASN A 63 -5.03 -6.50 12.93
N ARG A 64 -4.86 -7.24 11.83
CA ARG A 64 -5.51 -8.55 11.64
C ARG A 64 -5.08 -9.57 12.71
N LEU A 65 -3.80 -9.60 13.06
CA LEU A 65 -3.28 -10.49 14.10
C LEU A 65 -3.76 -10.08 15.50
N ALA A 66 -3.96 -8.79 15.76
CA ALA A 66 -4.55 -8.32 17.02
C ALA A 66 -6.01 -8.73 17.13
N GLN A 67 -6.78 -8.61 16.05
CA GLN A 67 -8.19 -9.03 16.00
C GLN A 67 -8.35 -10.55 16.11
N ALA A 68 -7.47 -11.33 15.48
CA ALA A 68 -7.54 -12.80 15.49
C ALA A 68 -7.15 -13.46 16.83
N LYS A 69 -6.59 -12.70 17.79
CA LYS A 69 -6.22 -13.18 19.13
C LYS A 69 -7.36 -13.04 20.16
N HIS A 70 -8.50 -12.51 19.73
CA HIS A 70 -9.72 -12.39 20.51
C HIS A 70 -10.82 -13.25 19.88
#